data_AF-A0A6N7XE53-F1
#
_entry.id   AF-A0A6N7XE53-F1
#
_cell.length_a   1.000
_cell.length_b   1.000
_cell.length_c   1.000
_cell.angle_alpha   90.00
_cell.angle_beta   90.00
_cell.angle_gamma   90.00
#
_symmetry.space_group_name_H-M   'P 1'
#
loop_
_entity.id
_entity.type
_entity.pdbx_description
1 polymer ?
#
loop_
_entity_poly.entity_id
_entity_poly.type
_entity_poly.pdbx_seq_one_letter_code
_entity_poly.pdbx_strand_id
1 'polypeptide(L)'
;MKGFMKEFKEFAMKGNVLDMAVGVVIGAAFGAIVTALVEKVIMPLVGIIAGGVDISGLAVKVGSANLEYGAFLQAIINFLIIAFSVFVFVKIINTAAGKFKKEEEAVEEVPAVDPQLELLTEIRDLLAKK
;
A
#
# COMPACT_ATOMS: atom_id res chain seq x y z
N MET A 1 2.60 -39.23 -3.00
CA MET A 1 3.20 -37.91 -3.29
C MET A 1 2.54 -37.17 -4.48
N LYS A 2 2.00 -37.85 -5.52
CA LYS A 2 1.26 -37.18 -6.62
C LYS A 2 -0.09 -36.56 -6.22
N GLY A 3 -0.76 -37.10 -5.19
CA GLY A 3 -2.05 -36.56 -4.69
C GLY A 3 -1.90 -35.19 -4.03
N PHE A 4 -0.93 -35.04 -3.13
CA PHE A 4 -0.67 -33.78 -2.41
C PHE A 4 -0.38 -32.58 -3.34
N MET A 5 0.43 -32.77 -4.38
CA MET A 5 0.71 -31.70 -5.37
C MET A 5 -0.55 -31.29 -6.16
N LYS A 6 -1.45 -32.23 -6.41
CA LYS A 6 -2.72 -31.95 -7.09
C LYS A 6 -3.69 -31.21 -6.17
N GLU A 7 -3.83 -31.67 -4.93
CA GLU A 7 -4.63 -31.01 -3.88
C GLU A 7 -4.10 -29.60 -3.56
N PHE A 8 -2.78 -29.43 -3.50
CA PHE A 8 -2.14 -28.14 -3.30
C PHE A 8 -2.40 -27.19 -4.48
N LYS A 9 -2.30 -27.68 -5.73
CA LYS A 9 -2.63 -26.89 -6.91
C LYS A 9 -4.11 -26.47 -6.91
N GLU A 10 -5.03 -27.37 -6.61
CA GLU A 10 -6.46 -27.07 -6.51
C GLU A 10 -6.77 -26.07 -5.39
N PHE A 11 -6.06 -26.15 -4.26
CA PHE A 11 -6.15 -25.17 -3.18
C PHE A 11 -5.59 -23.80 -3.59
N ALA A 12 -4.39 -23.76 -4.19
CA ALA A 12 -3.72 -22.53 -4.59
C ALA A 12 -4.42 -21.81 -5.74
N MET A 13 -5.11 -22.55 -6.63
CA MET A 13 -5.90 -21.99 -7.73
C MET A 13 -7.26 -21.44 -7.28
N LYS A 14 -7.61 -21.51 -5.98
CA LYS A 14 -8.72 -20.71 -5.45
C LYS A 14 -8.32 -19.24 -5.57
N GLY A 15 -8.88 -18.52 -6.55
CA GLY A 15 -8.47 -17.15 -6.90
C GLY A 15 -8.31 -16.21 -5.71
N ASN A 16 -9.24 -16.27 -4.74
CA ASN A 16 -9.17 -15.48 -3.51
C ASN A 16 -7.90 -15.71 -2.67
N VAL A 17 -7.31 -16.91 -2.70
CA VAL A 17 -6.08 -17.23 -1.96
C VAL A 17 -4.84 -16.68 -2.66
N LEU A 18 -4.79 -16.77 -3.99
CA LEU A 18 -3.65 -16.28 -4.76
C LEU A 18 -3.57 -14.75 -4.72
N ASP A 19 -4.68 -14.06 -4.96
CA ASP A 19 -4.72 -12.59 -4.96
C ASP A 19 -4.40 -12.03 -3.56
N MET A 20 -4.91 -12.68 -2.50
CA MET A 20 -4.57 -12.32 -1.13
C MET A 20 -3.09 -12.57 -0.83
N ALA A 21 -2.52 -13.70 -1.25
CA ALA A 21 -1.11 -14.01 -1.04
C ALA A 21 -0.21 -12.99 -1.76
N VAL A 22 -0.53 -12.64 -3.00
CA VAL A 22 0.19 -11.62 -3.78
C VAL A 22 0.09 -10.27 -3.09
N GLY A 23 -1.10 -9.86 -2.65
CA GLY A 23 -1.32 -8.61 -1.93
C GLY A 23 -0.52 -8.50 -0.63
N VAL A 24 -0.46 -9.58 0.16
CA VAL A 24 0.32 -9.62 1.41
C VAL A 24 1.82 -9.54 1.13
N VAL A 25 2.33 -10.30 0.16
CA VAL A 25 3.76 -10.33 -0.19
C VAL A 25 4.20 -8.98 -0.76
N ILE A 26 3.44 -8.41 -1.70
CA ILE A 26 3.73 -7.10 -2.26
C ILE A 26 3.61 -6.02 -1.19
N GLY A 27 2.59 -6.07 -0.34
CA GLY A 27 2.42 -5.13 0.77
C GLY A 27 3.59 -5.13 1.74
N ALA A 28 4.09 -6.32 2.11
CA ALA A 28 5.27 -6.46 2.97
C ALA A 28 6.55 -5.91 2.31
N ALA A 29 6.79 -6.25 1.05
CA ALA A 29 7.94 -5.75 0.29
C ALA A 29 7.88 -4.23 0.09
N PHE A 30 6.71 -3.69 -0.24
CA PHE A 30 6.48 -2.26 -0.39
C PHE A 30 6.70 -1.52 0.94
N GLY A 31 6.18 -2.06 2.05
CA GLY A 31 6.43 -1.54 3.39
C GLY A 31 7.93 -1.45 3.70
N ALA A 32 8.72 -2.47 3.36
CA ALA A 32 10.17 -2.45 3.57
C ALA A 32 10.88 -1.34 2.76
N ILE A 33 10.46 -1.10 1.51
CA ILE A 33 11.01 -0.03 0.66
C ILE A 33 10.70 1.35 1.27
N VAL A 34 9.47 1.55 1.72
CA VAL A 34 9.03 2.79 2.38
C VAL A 34 9.83 3.02 3.66
N THR A 35 9.95 2.00 4.51
CA THR A 35 10.74 2.08 5.75
C THR A 35 12.19 2.44 5.46
N ALA A 36 12.80 1.83 4.45
CA ALA A 36 14.17 2.15 4.04
C ALA A 36 14.31 3.60 3.56
N LEU A 37 13.37 4.12 2.77
CA LEU A 37 13.37 5.53 2.36
C LEU A 37 13.32 6.46 3.58
N VAL A 38 12.47 6.15 4.55
CA VAL A 38 12.29 7.02 5.71
C VAL A 38 13.51 6.95 6.62
N GLU A 39 13.97 5.76 7.00
CA GLU A 39 15.08 5.59 7.93
C GLU A 39 16.42 6.00 7.34
N LYS A 40 16.65 5.76 6.04
CA LYS A 40 17.97 5.96 5.41
C LYS A 40 18.09 7.28 4.66
N VAL A 41 16.98 7.92 4.27
CA VAL A 41 17.01 9.18 3.51
C VAL A 41 16.34 10.30 4.30
N ILE A 42 15.09 10.14 4.71
CA ILE A 42 14.33 11.23 5.34
C ILE A 42 14.86 11.54 6.75
N MET A 43 15.06 10.53 7.59
CA MET A 43 15.53 10.70 8.98
C MET A 43 16.90 11.39 9.07
N PRO A 44 17.93 11.01 8.28
CA PRO A 44 19.19 11.75 8.27
C PRO A 44 19.04 13.21 7.82
N LEU A 45 18.22 13.49 6.80
CA LEU A 45 17.98 14.86 6.34
C LEU A 45 17.25 15.70 7.41
N VAL A 46 16.22 15.13 8.04
CA VAL A 46 15.52 15.75 9.17
C VAL A 46 16.48 15.97 10.33
N GLY A 47 17.35 15.01 10.64
CA GLY A 47 18.37 15.13 11.68
C GLY A 47 19.36 16.27 11.42
N ILE A 48 19.81 16.44 10.17
CA ILE A 48 20.69 17.56 9.76
C ILE A 48 19.98 18.91 9.91
N ILE A 49 18.73 19.01 9.46
CA ILE A 49 17.97 20.28 9.46
C ILE A 49 17.52 20.65 10.88
N ALA A 50 17.08 19.67 11.66
CA ALA A 50 16.51 19.89 12.98
C ALA A 50 17.56 19.87 14.11
N GLY A 51 18.84 19.65 13.79
CA GLY A 51 19.94 19.72 14.75
C GLY A 51 20.07 18.50 15.66
N GLY A 52 19.68 17.32 15.19
CA GLY A 52 19.76 16.06 15.95
C GLY A 52 18.59 15.85 16.93
N VAL A 53 17.35 16.07 16.46
CA VAL A 53 16.12 15.83 17.27
C VAL A 53 15.93 14.34 17.53
N ASP A 54 16.65 13.85 18.53
CA ASP A 54 16.40 12.58 19.19
C ASP A 54 15.86 12.88 20.59
N ILE A 55 14.55 12.76 20.73
CA ILE A 55 13.86 12.93 22.02
C ILE A 55 13.66 11.59 22.74
N SER A 56 14.19 10.49 22.19
CA SER A 56 14.00 9.14 22.74
C SER A 56 14.55 8.99 24.15
N GLY A 57 15.61 9.73 24.49
CA GLY A 57 16.26 9.70 25.81
C GLY A 57 15.46 10.36 26.94
N LEU A 58 14.31 10.97 26.66
CA LEU A 58 13.47 11.58 27.70
C LEU A 58 12.77 10.50 28.53
N ALA A 59 13.15 10.38 29.79
CA ALA A 59 12.55 9.45 30.73
C ALA A 59 12.24 10.14 32.07
N VAL A 60 11.11 9.78 32.68
CA VAL A 60 10.78 10.16 34.06
C VAL A 60 10.84 8.92 34.94
N LYS A 61 11.60 9.02 36.04
CA LYS A 61 11.66 7.96 37.03
C LYS A 61 10.55 8.15 38.07
N VAL A 62 9.64 7.20 38.17
CA VAL A 62 8.56 7.18 39.15
C VAL A 62 8.79 5.98 40.07
N GLY A 63 9.38 6.23 41.25
CA GLY A 63 9.77 5.18 42.19
C GLY A 63 10.86 4.26 41.60
N SER A 64 10.57 2.96 41.47
CA SER A 64 11.44 1.98 40.85
C SER A 64 11.24 1.82 39.33
N ALA A 65 10.23 2.46 38.75
CA ALA A 65 9.91 2.37 37.33
C ALA A 65 10.51 3.55 36.55
N ASN A 66 11.09 3.25 35.38
CA ASN A 66 11.53 4.25 34.41
C ASN A 66 10.47 4.36 33.32
N LEU A 67 9.81 5.52 33.21
CA LEU A 67 8.85 5.81 32.15
C LEU A 67 9.57 6.55 31.02
N GLU A 68 9.93 5.83 29.97
CA GLU A 68 10.63 6.32 28.77
C GLU A 68 9.65 6.94 27.76
N TYR A 69 8.95 8.00 28.18
CA TYR A 69 7.95 8.67 27.32
C TYR A 69 8.57 9.28 26.05
N GLY A 70 9.86 9.61 26.09
CA GLY A 70 10.63 10.07 24.95
C GLY A 70 10.63 9.07 23.80
N ALA A 71 10.89 7.79 24.09
CA ALA A 71 10.90 6.73 23.08
C ALA A 71 9.52 6.56 22.43
N PHE A 72 8.45 6.68 23.22
CA PHE A 72 7.09 6.63 22.70
C PHE A 72 6.77 7.83 21.79
N LEU A 73 7.15 9.04 22.21
CA LEU A 73 6.92 10.25 21.43
C LEU A 73 7.74 10.24 20.12
N GLN A 74 8.98 9.73 20.18
CA GLN A 74 9.81 9.49 19.01
C GLN A 74 9.14 8.50 18.03
N ALA A 75 8.53 7.43 18.54
CA ALA A 75 7.80 6.47 17.70
C ALA A 75 6.61 7.12 16.98
N ILE A 76 5.87 8.02 17.64
CA ILE A 76 4.79 8.80 17.01
C ILE A 76 5.34 9.69 15.90
N ILE A 77 6.44 10.41 16.15
CA ILE A 77 7.08 11.27 15.14
C ILE A 77 7.52 10.44 13.94
N ASN A 78 8.18 9.30 14.16
CA ASN A 78 8.61 8.40 13.09
C ASN A 78 7.41 7.90 12.28
N PHE A 79 6.32 7.50 12.93
CA PHE A 79 5.10 7.08 12.25
C PHE A 79 4.52 8.18 11.35
N LEU A 80 4.45 9.42 11.84
CA LEU A 80 3.97 10.56 11.04
C LEU A 80 4.87 10.85 9.84
N ILE A 81 6.19 10.74 10.00
CA ILE A 81 7.17 10.92 8.91
C ILE A 81 6.99 9.80 7.86
N ILE A 82 6.83 8.55 8.30
CA ILE A 82 6.59 7.41 7.39
C ILE A 82 5.29 7.63 6.61
N ALA A 83 4.19 7.93 7.30
CA ALA A 83 2.90 8.18 6.67
C ALA A 83 2.96 9.33 5.65
N PHE A 84 3.63 10.43 6.00
CA PHE A 84 3.84 11.55 5.08
C PHE A 84 4.69 11.17 3.87
N SER A 85 5.74 10.37 4.08
CA SER A 85 6.63 9.91 3.00
C SER A 85 5.89 9.00 2.02
N VAL A 86 5.07 8.06 2.52
CA VAL A 86 4.19 7.24 1.68
C VAL A 86 3.24 8.11 0.87
N PHE A 87 2.60 9.09 1.52
CA PHE A 87 1.70 10.01 0.85
C PHE A 87 2.39 10.77 -0.29
N VAL A 88 3.57 11.33 -0.05
CA VAL A 88 4.35 12.04 -1.08
C VAL A 88 4.73 11.09 -2.20
N PHE A 89 5.20 9.87 -1.90
CA PHE A 89 5.59 8.88 -2.89
C PHE A 89 4.40 8.47 -3.78
N VAL A 90 3.26 8.12 -3.18
CA VAL A 90 2.02 7.79 -3.89
C VAL A 90 1.53 8.98 -4.71
N LYS A 91 1.62 10.21 -4.18
CA LYS A 91 1.27 11.43 -4.91
C LYS A 91 2.18 11.65 -6.12
N ILE A 92 3.49 11.40 -6.00
CA ILE A 92 4.43 11.51 -7.13
C ILE A 92 4.07 10.51 -8.22
N ILE A 93 3.83 9.25 -7.86
CA ILE A 93 3.42 8.21 -8.82
C ILE A 93 2.09 8.57 -9.46
N ASN A 94 1.08 8.96 -8.69
CA ASN A 94 -0.24 9.32 -9.23
C ASN A 94 -0.19 10.59 -10.10
N THR A 95 0.67 11.55 -9.76
CA THR A 95 0.87 12.77 -10.55
C THR A 95 1.64 12.48 -11.84
N ALA A 96 2.63 11.58 -11.80
CA ALA A 96 3.38 11.15 -12.98
C ALA A 96 2.50 10.29 -13.89
N ALA A 97 1.82 9.29 -13.34
CA ALA A 97 0.86 8.45 -14.06
C ALA A 97 -0.30 9.27 -14.64
N GLY A 98 -0.80 10.28 -13.94
CA GLY A 98 -1.80 11.22 -14.47
C GLY A 98 -1.28 12.13 -15.60
N LYS A 99 0.04 12.29 -15.75
CA LYS A 99 0.64 12.95 -16.91
C LYS A 99 0.81 12.00 -18.10
N PHE A 100 1.10 10.72 -17.86
CA PHE A 100 1.21 9.71 -18.92
C PHE A 100 -0.16 9.20 -19.43
N LYS A 101 -1.14 9.03 -18.53
CA LYS A 101 -2.52 8.68 -18.91
C LYS A 101 -3.20 9.72 -19.78
N LYS A 102 -2.83 10.99 -19.65
CA LYS A 102 -3.43 12.08 -20.44
C LYS A 102 -3.04 12.06 -21.92
N GLU A 103 -2.03 11.29 -22.32
CA GLU A 103 -1.63 11.09 -23.72
C GLU A 103 -2.08 9.73 -24.30
N GLU A 104 -2.37 8.71 -23.47
CA GLU A 104 -2.87 7.40 -23.94
C GLU A 104 -4.41 7.25 -23.89
N GLU A 105 -5.13 8.03 -23.07
CA GLU A 105 -6.61 7.98 -23.00
C GLU A 105 -7.30 8.60 -24.24
N ALA A 106 -6.57 9.11 -25.22
CA ALA A 106 -7.15 9.58 -26.47
C ALA A 106 -7.33 8.48 -27.54
N VAL A 107 -6.84 7.25 -27.33
CA VAL A 107 -6.93 6.20 -28.38
C VAL A 107 -7.46 4.85 -27.92
N GLU A 108 -7.32 4.39 -26.67
CA GLU A 108 -7.80 3.04 -26.29
C GLU A 108 -8.37 2.94 -24.87
N GLU A 109 -9.57 3.48 -24.63
CA GLU A 109 -10.51 2.88 -23.69
C GLU A 109 -11.92 2.98 -24.28
N VAL A 110 -12.24 2.09 -25.23
CA VAL A 110 -13.61 1.57 -25.26
C VAL A 110 -13.63 0.61 -24.08
N PRO A 111 -14.28 0.91 -22.95
CA PRO A 111 -14.39 -0.08 -21.88
C PRO A 111 -15.02 -1.31 -22.52
N ALA A 112 -14.28 -2.43 -22.51
CA ALA A 112 -14.87 -3.73 -22.80
C ALA A 112 -16.03 -3.86 -21.82
N VAL A 113 -17.25 -3.71 -22.36
CA VAL A 113 -18.46 -3.76 -21.57
C VAL A 113 -18.41 -5.09 -20.84
N ASP A 114 -18.58 -5.08 -19.52
CA ASP A 114 -18.65 -6.31 -18.73
C ASP A 114 -19.60 -7.27 -19.47
N PRO A 115 -19.18 -8.50 -19.83
CA PRO A 115 -20.04 -9.43 -20.54
C PRO A 115 -21.41 -9.63 -19.85
N GLN A 116 -21.47 -9.44 -18.53
CA GLN A 116 -22.72 -9.42 -17.78
C GLN A 116 -23.58 -8.19 -18.08
N LEU A 117 -22.98 -7.00 -18.23
CA LEU A 117 -23.69 -5.78 -18.63
C LEU A 117 -24.22 -5.89 -20.07
N GLU A 118 -23.48 -6.52 -20.97
CA GLU A 118 -23.95 -6.81 -22.33
C GLU A 118 -25.18 -7.73 -22.30
N LEU A 119 -25.07 -8.87 -21.60
CA LEU A 119 -26.18 -9.82 -21.45
C LEU A 119 -27.40 -9.19 -20.76
N LEU A 120 -27.20 -8.34 -19.75
CA LEU A 120 -28.30 -7.65 -19.07
C LEU A 120 -28.98 -6.62 -19.99
N THR A 121 -28.21 -5.97 -20.86
CA THR A 121 -28.74 -5.05 -21.88
C THR A 121 -29.56 -5.82 -22.91
N GLU A 122 -29.06 -6.96 -23.39
CA GLU A 122 -29.79 -7.85 -24.29
C GLU A 122 -31.08 -8.38 -23.66
N ILE A 123 -31.03 -8.83 -22.39
CA ILE A 123 -32.22 -9.30 -21.66
C ILE A 123 -33.26 -8.19 -21.52
N ARG A 124 -32.85 -6.96 -21.19
CA ARG A 124 -33.74 -5.79 -21.11
C ARG A 124 -34.44 -5.55 -22.45
N ASP A 125 -33.68 -5.57 -23.54
CA ASP A 125 -34.20 -5.27 -24.88
C ASP A 125 -35.11 -6.40 -25.39
N LEU A 126 -34.85 -7.65 -25.01
CA LEU A 126 -35.73 -8.80 -25.28
C LEU A 126 -37.03 -8.74 -24.47
N LEU A 127 -37.00 -8.27 -23.22
CA LEU A 127 -38.19 -8.06 -22.40
C LEU A 127 -39.04 -6.89 -22.89
N ALA A 128 -38.44 -5.81 -23.38
CA ALA A 128 -39.15 -4.65 -23.91
C ALA A 128 -39.89 -4.94 -25.23
N LYS A 129 -39.47 -5.97 -25.96
CA LYS A 129 -40.12 -6.43 -27.22
C LYS A 129 -41.32 -7.37 -26.99
N LYS A 130 -41.64 -7.71 -25.74
CA LYS A 130 -42.69 -8.65 -25.36
C LYS A 130 -43.87 -7.93 -24.73
#